data_AF-A0A1V6UKY1-F1
#
_entry.id   AF-A0A1V6UKY1-F1
#
_cell.length_a   1.000
_cell.length_b   1.000
_cell.length_c   1.000
_cell.angle_alpha   90.00
_cell.angle_beta   90.00
_cell.angle_gamma   90.00
#
_symmetry.space_group_name_H-M   'P 1'
#
loop_
_entity.id
_entity.type
_entity.pdbx_description
1 polymer ?
#
loop_
_entity_poly.entity_id
_entity_poly.type
_entity_poly.pdbx_seq_one_letter_code
_entity_poly.pdbx_strand_id
1 'polypeptide(L)'
;MQTVWLRPCYDEDPNEKYKVMRAEAEVTCDRYLDDNTRYAFDDGSPDCWRQVLVRVPGITDFMGIDSDRDALQYRSGQNEDELRAQREELEDEGYRTLALKQLEFQAVIYLLNREAIKTGLVKMLWLDEHDYSAWKNRVAPSCLGALAGAFLSCIQLDEITGGTSGRGSMITR
;
A
#
# COMPACT_ATOMS: atom_id res chain seq x y z
N MET A 1 5.66 -3.89 7.31
CA MET A 1 4.51 -3.84 6.38
C MET A 1 4.98 -4.34 5.02
N GLN A 2 4.22 -5.21 4.34
CA GLN A 2 4.63 -5.72 3.03
C GLN A 2 4.40 -4.69 1.93
N THR A 3 5.28 -4.65 0.94
CA THR A 3 5.16 -3.79 -0.25
C THR A 3 5.11 -4.63 -1.52
N VAL A 4 4.12 -4.36 -2.36
CA VAL A 4 3.86 -5.15 -3.58
C VAL A 4 3.79 -4.23 -4.78
N TRP A 5 4.65 -4.45 -5.76
CA TRP A 5 4.51 -3.83 -7.08
C TRP A 5 3.58 -4.68 -7.94
N LEU A 6 2.47 -4.11 -8.43
CA LEU A 6 1.49 -4.82 -9.24
C LEU A 6 1.18 -4.06 -10.53
N ARG A 7 1.47 -4.70 -11.66
CA ARG A 7 1.06 -4.25 -12.98
C ARG A 7 -0.02 -5.19 -13.53
N PRO A 8 -1.30 -4.78 -13.57
CA PRO A 8 -2.34 -5.59 -14.19
C PRO A 8 -2.60 -5.25 -15.67
N CYS A 9 -2.02 -4.16 -16.18
CA CYS A 9 -2.30 -3.64 -17.52
C CYS A 9 -1.07 -3.76 -18.44
N TYR A 10 -1.24 -4.41 -19.59
CA TYR A 10 -0.16 -4.74 -20.54
C TYR A 10 -0.44 -4.28 -21.98
N ASP A 11 -1.37 -3.34 -22.19
CA ASP A 11 -1.63 -2.81 -23.53
C ASP A 11 -0.34 -2.21 -24.14
N GLU A 12 -0.20 -2.30 -25.47
CA GLU A 12 1.02 -1.87 -26.18
C GLU A 12 1.30 -0.37 -26.07
N ASP A 13 0.27 0.47 -26.20
CA ASP A 13 0.36 1.94 -26.16
C ASP A 13 0.87 2.52 -24.81
N PRO A 14 0.38 2.08 -23.63
CA PRO A 14 0.93 2.50 -22.34
C PRO A 14 2.27 1.86 -21.94
N ASN A 15 2.85 0.94 -22.74
CA ASN A 15 4.03 0.18 -22.31
C ASN A 15 5.30 1.04 -22.21
N GLU A 16 5.50 2.01 -23.11
CA GLU A 16 6.65 2.92 -23.03
C GLU A 16 6.56 3.84 -21.81
N LYS A 17 5.37 4.37 -21.52
CA LYS A 17 5.16 5.19 -20.32
C LYS A 17 5.38 4.39 -19.03
N TYR A 18 4.96 3.13 -19.01
CA TYR A 18 5.27 2.23 -17.89
C TYR A 18 6.77 2.06 -17.67
N LYS A 19 7.56 1.85 -18.73
CA LYS A 19 9.02 1.71 -18.62
C LYS A 19 9.67 2.94 -17.99
N VAL A 20 9.24 4.14 -18.40
CA VAL A 20 9.72 5.40 -17.81
C VAL A 20 9.36 5.48 -16.33
N MET A 21 8.08 5.26 -15.99
CA MET A 21 7.63 5.28 -14.60
C MET A 21 8.39 4.25 -13.74
N ARG A 22 8.63 3.05 -14.26
CA ARG A 22 9.38 2.00 -13.57
C ARG A 22 10.83 2.41 -13.32
N ALA A 23 11.48 3.05 -14.30
CA ALA A 23 12.85 3.53 -14.17
C ALA A 23 12.94 4.65 -13.11
N GLU A 24 12.00 5.59 -13.13
CA GLU A 24 11.92 6.68 -12.14
C GLU A 24 11.60 6.20 -10.72
N ALA A 25 10.87 5.09 -10.60
CA ALA A 25 10.39 4.61 -9.30
C ALA A 25 11.52 4.10 -8.39
N GLU A 26 12.60 3.56 -8.96
CA GLU A 26 13.72 2.94 -8.23
C GLU A 26 13.27 1.99 -7.09
N VAL A 27 12.11 1.34 -7.26
CA VAL A 27 11.44 0.64 -6.15
C VAL A 27 12.18 -0.63 -5.77
N THR A 28 12.53 -0.71 -4.48
CA THR A 28 12.73 -1.99 -3.79
C THR A 28 11.43 -2.35 -3.09
N CYS A 29 10.84 -3.50 -3.45
CA CYS A 29 9.62 -4.00 -2.85
C CYS A 29 9.77 -5.48 -2.49
N ASP A 30 8.99 -5.94 -1.51
CA ASP A 30 9.01 -7.34 -1.07
C ASP A 30 8.57 -8.29 -2.18
N ARG A 31 7.61 -7.86 -3.01
CA ARG A 31 7.06 -8.67 -4.11
C ARG A 31 6.90 -7.85 -5.38
N TYR A 32 7.45 -8.35 -6.48
CA TYR A 32 7.34 -7.73 -7.80
C TYR A 32 6.45 -8.58 -8.73
N LEU A 33 5.25 -8.09 -9.02
CA LEU A 33 4.19 -8.79 -9.76
C LEU A 33 3.94 -8.09 -11.12
N ASP A 34 4.88 -8.29 -12.05
CA ASP A 34 4.89 -7.76 -13.42
C ASP A 34 5.14 -8.91 -14.41
N ASP A 35 4.07 -9.65 -14.72
CA ASP A 35 4.05 -10.79 -15.63
C ASP A 35 2.66 -10.83 -16.31
N ASN A 36 2.64 -10.60 -17.62
CA ASN A 36 1.40 -10.54 -18.40
C ASN A 36 0.65 -11.88 -18.43
N THR A 37 1.34 -13.00 -18.32
CA THR A 37 0.71 -14.34 -18.35
C THR A 37 -0.03 -14.65 -17.06
N ARG A 38 0.29 -13.95 -15.98
CA ARG A 38 -0.23 -14.21 -14.63
C ARG A 38 -1.14 -13.12 -14.09
N TYR A 39 -0.80 -11.87 -14.39
CA TYR A 39 -1.41 -10.70 -13.74
C TYR A 39 -2.18 -9.80 -14.71
N ALA A 40 -2.34 -10.15 -15.99
CA ALA A 40 -3.19 -9.42 -16.92
C ALA A 40 -4.68 -9.63 -16.58
N PHE A 41 -5.17 -8.91 -15.58
CA PHE A 41 -6.57 -8.95 -15.15
C PHE A 41 -7.40 -8.00 -16.00
N ASP A 42 -7.94 -8.50 -17.11
CA ASP A 42 -8.84 -7.74 -17.98
C ASP A 42 -10.29 -8.20 -17.80
N ASP A 43 -10.88 -7.86 -16.65
CA ASP A 43 -12.30 -8.07 -16.36
C ASP A 43 -13.11 -6.76 -16.42
N GLY A 44 -12.47 -5.65 -16.78
CA GLY A 44 -13.07 -4.31 -16.77
C GLY A 44 -13.42 -3.76 -15.37
N SER A 45 -13.09 -4.49 -14.30
CA SER A 45 -13.41 -4.10 -12.92
C SER A 45 -12.39 -3.12 -12.35
N PRO A 46 -12.83 -2.08 -11.61
CA PRO A 46 -11.92 -1.21 -10.86
C PRO A 46 -11.12 -1.96 -9.78
N ASP A 47 -11.61 -3.12 -9.34
CA ASP A 47 -11.02 -3.96 -8.31
C ASP A 47 -10.38 -5.24 -8.88
N CYS A 48 -10.03 -5.25 -10.17
CA CYS A 48 -9.34 -6.37 -10.82
C CYS A 48 -8.05 -6.78 -10.08
N TRP A 49 -7.41 -5.83 -9.39
CA TRP A 49 -6.23 -6.06 -8.55
C TRP A 49 -6.49 -7.10 -7.45
N ARG A 50 -7.72 -7.26 -6.94
CA ARG A 50 -8.05 -8.23 -5.87
C ARG A 50 -7.82 -9.67 -6.31
N GLN A 51 -7.85 -9.94 -7.63
CA GLN A 51 -7.51 -11.25 -8.17
C GLN A 51 -6.05 -11.67 -7.87
N VAL A 52 -5.19 -10.72 -7.48
CA VAL A 52 -3.83 -11.00 -7.02
C VAL A 52 -3.82 -11.75 -5.68
N LEU A 53 -4.77 -11.47 -4.80
CA LEU A 53 -4.81 -12.01 -3.44
C LEU A 53 -5.06 -13.53 -3.46
N VAL A 54 -5.87 -14.00 -4.41
CA VAL A 54 -6.09 -15.42 -4.68
C VAL A 54 -4.82 -16.11 -5.20
N ARG A 55 -4.01 -15.41 -6.00
CA ARG A 55 -2.81 -15.97 -6.65
C ARG A 55 -1.58 -15.91 -5.76
N VAL A 56 -1.57 -14.99 -4.81
CA VAL A 56 -0.43 -14.73 -3.93
C VAL A 56 -0.94 -14.69 -2.49
N PRO A 57 -1.33 -15.84 -1.93
CA PRO A 57 -1.73 -15.92 -0.52
C PRO A 57 -0.61 -15.37 0.38
N GLY A 58 -0.98 -14.74 1.48
CA GLY A 58 -0.02 -14.14 2.41
C GLY A 58 0.51 -12.76 2.07
N ILE A 59 -0.16 -12.02 1.18
CA ILE A 59 0.06 -10.56 1.10
C ILE A 59 -0.39 -9.89 2.40
N THR A 60 -1.55 -10.30 2.94
CA THR A 60 -2.21 -9.74 4.12
C THR A 60 -2.23 -10.68 5.33
N ASP A 61 -1.64 -11.87 5.22
CA ASP A 61 -1.67 -12.86 6.31
C ASP A 61 -1.11 -12.31 7.63
N PHE A 62 -1.78 -12.69 8.71
CA PHE A 62 -1.36 -12.50 10.10
C PHE A 62 -0.10 -13.31 10.41
N MET A 63 0.73 -12.85 11.36
CA MET A 63 1.87 -13.65 11.83
C MET A 63 1.49 -14.67 12.90
N GLY A 64 0.32 -14.55 13.52
CA GLY A 64 -0.15 -15.52 14.49
C GLY A 64 -1.25 -14.99 15.40
N ILE A 65 -1.64 -15.83 16.35
CA ILE A 65 -2.43 -15.46 17.53
C ILE A 65 -1.44 -15.32 18.67
N ASP A 66 -1.50 -14.22 19.41
CA ASP A 66 -0.79 -14.09 20.67
C ASP A 66 -1.39 -15.09 21.65
N SER A 67 -0.64 -16.15 21.98
CA SER A 67 -1.11 -17.23 22.86
C SER A 67 -1.45 -16.73 24.26
N ASP A 68 -0.95 -15.57 24.67
CA ASP A 68 -1.19 -15.02 26.00
C ASP A 68 -2.42 -14.10 26.04
N ARG A 69 -2.86 -13.57 24.89
CA ARG A 69 -3.96 -12.59 24.80
C ARG A 69 -5.18 -13.07 24.02
N ASP A 70 -5.12 -14.23 23.37
CA ASP A 70 -6.12 -14.71 22.40
C ASP A 70 -6.47 -13.64 21.32
N ALA A 71 -5.54 -12.71 21.09
CA ALA A 71 -5.68 -11.63 20.13
C ALA A 71 -4.89 -11.98 18.87
N LEU A 72 -5.47 -11.73 17.70
CA LEU A 72 -4.72 -11.76 16.44
C LEU A 72 -3.55 -10.79 16.58
N GLN A 73 -2.32 -11.19 16.23
CA GLN A 73 -1.20 -10.26 16.12
C GLN A 73 -0.98 -9.90 14.66
N TYR A 74 -1.08 -8.61 14.36
CA TYR A 74 -0.70 -8.11 13.05
C TYR A 74 0.80 -8.29 12.85
N ARG A 75 1.22 -8.51 11.60
CA ARG A 75 2.64 -8.71 11.27
C ARG A 75 3.51 -7.51 11.64
N SER A 76 2.90 -6.34 11.78
CA SER A 76 3.54 -5.11 12.19
C SER A 76 3.63 -4.92 13.71
N GLY A 77 2.98 -5.75 14.54
CA GLY A 77 2.84 -5.51 15.98
C GLY A 77 1.97 -4.30 16.33
N GLN A 78 1.29 -3.70 15.35
CA GLN A 78 0.62 -2.41 15.51
C GLN A 78 -0.74 -2.47 16.21
N ASN A 79 -1.23 -3.65 16.59
CA ASN A 79 -2.44 -3.80 17.40
C ASN A 79 -2.18 -4.08 18.88
N GLU A 80 -0.97 -3.79 19.36
CA GLU A 80 -0.76 -3.70 20.81
C GLU A 80 -1.66 -2.62 21.41
N ASP A 81 -2.42 -2.99 22.44
CA ASP A 81 -3.35 -2.08 23.12
C ASP A 81 -2.66 -0.80 23.61
N GLU A 82 -1.40 -0.90 24.02
CA GLU A 82 -0.57 0.23 24.44
C GLU A 82 -0.32 1.22 23.29
N LEU A 83 0.00 0.73 22.08
CA LEU A 83 0.19 1.57 20.92
C LEU A 83 -1.12 2.25 20.51
N ARG A 84 -2.23 1.52 20.55
CA ARG A 84 -3.55 2.09 20.28
C ARG A 84 -3.89 3.21 21.27
N ALA A 85 -3.73 2.97 22.57
CA ALA A 85 -4.00 3.96 23.60
C ALA A 85 -3.18 5.25 23.40
N GLN A 86 -1.89 5.12 23.09
CA GLN A 86 -1.02 6.26 22.76
C GLN A 86 -1.52 7.07 21.56
N ARG A 87 -2.10 6.41 20.54
CA ARG A 87 -2.66 7.13 19.38
C ARG A 87 -4.00 7.78 19.69
N GLU A 88 -4.82 7.19 20.55
CA GLU A 88 -6.11 7.78 20.95
C GLU A 88 -5.93 9.10 21.72
N GLU A 89 -4.81 9.27 22.43
CA GLU A 89 -4.44 10.48 23.18
C GLU A 89 -4.00 11.67 22.29
N LEU A 90 -3.82 11.46 20.98
CA LEU A 90 -3.43 12.53 20.06
C LEU A 90 -4.51 13.63 19.99
N GLU A 91 -4.09 14.89 20.20
CA GLU A 91 -5.00 16.05 20.25
C GLU A 91 -5.58 16.42 18.88
N ASP A 92 -4.77 16.31 17.82
CA ASP A 92 -5.22 16.60 16.46
C ASP A 92 -6.06 15.45 15.90
N GLU A 93 -7.33 15.73 15.60
CA GLU A 93 -8.28 14.71 15.16
C GLU A 93 -7.91 14.08 13.81
N GLY A 94 -7.34 14.85 12.89
CA GLY A 94 -6.90 14.36 11.59
C GLY A 94 -5.72 13.40 11.72
N TYR A 95 -4.73 13.81 12.50
CA TYR A 95 -3.54 13.04 12.84
C TYR A 95 -3.91 11.77 13.60
N ARG A 96 -4.77 11.87 14.62
CA ARG A 96 -5.31 10.72 15.36
C ARG A 96 -6.01 9.73 14.45
N THR A 97 -6.90 10.21 13.58
CA THR A 97 -7.65 9.35 12.66
C THR A 97 -6.71 8.57 11.74
N LEU A 98 -5.70 9.24 11.18
CA LEU A 98 -4.73 8.60 10.30
C LEU A 98 -3.82 7.63 11.05
N ALA A 99 -3.34 8.02 12.24
CA ALA A 99 -2.49 7.19 13.09
C ALA A 99 -3.20 5.91 13.56
N LEU A 100 -4.47 6.01 13.95
CA LEU A 100 -5.29 4.84 14.29
C LEU A 100 -5.54 3.95 13.07
N LYS A 101 -5.86 4.55 11.91
CA LYS A 101 -6.12 3.78 10.69
C LYS A 101 -4.89 3.01 10.23
N GLN A 102 -3.71 3.56 10.45
CA GLN A 102 -2.47 2.91 10.10
C GLN A 102 -2.21 1.60 10.85
N LEU A 103 -2.75 1.46 12.06
CA LEU A 103 -2.61 0.23 12.85
C LEU A 103 -3.26 -0.99 12.17
N GLU A 104 -4.17 -0.76 11.23
CA GLU A 104 -4.89 -1.79 10.49
C GLU A 104 -4.10 -2.26 9.23
N PHE A 105 -3.13 -1.47 8.75
CA PHE A 105 -2.51 -1.74 7.45
C PHE A 105 -1.50 -2.90 7.50
N GLN A 106 -1.75 -3.94 6.70
CA GLN A 106 -0.86 -5.11 6.57
C GLN A 106 0.10 -4.98 5.39
N ALA A 107 -0.39 -4.41 4.28
CA ALA A 107 0.34 -4.31 3.03
C ALA A 107 0.03 -3.04 2.25
N VAL A 108 0.97 -2.64 1.40
CA VAL A 108 0.80 -1.59 0.40
C VAL A 108 0.99 -2.17 -0.99
N ILE A 109 -0.01 -2.03 -1.84
CA ILE A 109 0.08 -2.33 -3.27
C ILE A 109 0.34 -1.05 -4.05
N TYR A 110 1.49 -1.00 -4.72
CA TYR A 110 1.78 -0.05 -5.79
C TYR A 110 1.12 -0.55 -7.08
N LEU A 111 -0.06 -0.02 -7.38
CA LEU A 111 -0.91 -0.44 -8.48
C LEU A 111 -0.68 0.44 -9.73
N LEU A 112 -0.20 -0.19 -10.81
CA LEU A 112 0.02 0.43 -12.12
C LEU A 112 -1.00 -0.06 -13.14
N ASN A 113 -2.28 0.21 -12.87
CA ASN A 113 -3.36 -0.07 -13.82
C ASN A 113 -3.38 0.97 -14.97
N ARG A 114 -4.27 0.76 -15.96
CA ARG A 114 -4.35 1.64 -17.14
C ARG A 114 -4.46 3.12 -16.79
N GLU A 115 -5.28 3.49 -15.80
CA GLU A 115 -5.43 4.89 -15.35
C GLU A 115 -4.14 5.43 -14.72
N ALA A 116 -3.49 4.63 -13.86
CA ALA A 116 -2.23 4.98 -13.21
C ALA A 116 -1.14 5.27 -14.26
N ILE A 117 -0.98 4.37 -15.24
CA ILE A 117 -0.01 4.55 -16.32
C ILE A 117 -0.37 5.77 -17.17
N LYS A 118 -1.64 5.93 -17.57
CA LYS A 118 -2.09 7.10 -18.35
C LYS A 118 -1.82 8.41 -17.65
N THR A 119 -2.05 8.49 -16.35
CA THR A 119 -1.82 9.72 -15.55
C THR A 119 -0.35 9.92 -15.18
N GLY A 120 0.50 8.90 -15.29
CA GLY A 120 1.90 8.99 -14.84
C GLY A 120 2.03 8.92 -13.32
N LEU A 121 1.01 8.41 -12.62
CA LEU A 121 0.98 8.33 -11.17
C LEU A 121 0.81 6.88 -10.73
N VAL A 122 1.51 6.49 -9.68
CA VAL A 122 1.33 5.18 -9.05
C VAL A 122 0.22 5.29 -8.02
N LYS A 123 -0.74 4.36 -8.04
CA LYS A 123 -1.77 4.26 -7.01
C LYS A 123 -1.22 3.44 -5.86
N MET A 124 -1.28 3.95 -4.64
CA MET A 124 -0.95 3.21 -3.44
C MET A 124 -2.25 2.74 -2.79
N LEU A 125 -2.44 1.43 -2.71
CA LEU A 125 -3.56 0.82 -2.00
C LEU A 125 -3.04 0.27 -0.68
N TRP A 126 -3.55 0.77 0.43
CA TRP A 126 -3.25 0.27 1.77
C TRP A 126 -4.30 -0.76 2.12
N LEU A 127 -3.84 -1.99 2.34
CA LEU A 127 -4.71 -3.13 2.62
C LEU A 127 -4.78 -3.38 4.11
N ASP A 128 -5.99 -3.59 4.60
CA ASP A 128 -6.24 -4.11 5.94
C ASP A 128 -6.14 -5.64 5.98
N GLU A 129 -6.36 -6.21 7.15
CA GLU A 129 -6.36 -7.64 7.42
C GLU A 129 -7.49 -8.43 6.73
N HIS A 130 -8.48 -7.72 6.19
CA HIS A 130 -9.65 -8.27 5.53
C HIS A 130 -9.57 -8.11 4.01
N ASP A 131 -8.38 -7.86 3.47
CA ASP A 131 -8.15 -7.71 2.04
C ASP A 131 -8.90 -6.53 1.41
N TYR A 132 -9.33 -5.56 2.21
CA TYR A 132 -9.95 -4.33 1.72
C TYR A 132 -8.91 -3.22 1.62
N SER A 133 -9.08 -2.38 0.60
CA SER A 133 -8.32 -1.14 0.48
C SER A 133 -8.90 -0.10 1.44
N ALA A 134 -8.43 -0.18 2.69
CA ALA A 134 -8.76 0.72 3.78
C ALA A 134 -8.33 2.16 3.49
N TRP A 135 -7.23 2.33 2.74
CA TRP A 135 -6.76 3.65 2.31
C TRP A 135 -6.22 3.63 0.87
N LYS A 136 -6.24 4.79 0.23
CA LYS A 136 -5.79 4.96 -1.17
C LYS A 136 -5.05 6.29 -1.30
N ASN A 137 -3.89 6.30 -1.94
CA ASN A 137 -3.17 7.51 -2.31
C ASN A 137 -2.67 7.42 -3.75
N ARG A 138 -2.18 8.55 -4.26
CA ARG A 138 -1.43 8.61 -5.51
C ARG A 138 -0.06 9.18 -5.23
N VAL A 139 0.95 8.71 -5.95
CA VAL A 139 2.32 9.20 -5.78
C VAL A 139 2.99 9.27 -7.15
N ALA A 140 3.83 10.28 -7.35
CA ALA A 140 4.74 10.29 -8.49
C ALA A 140 5.75 9.12 -8.37
N PRO A 141 6.14 8.48 -9.47
CA PRO A 141 7.12 7.40 -9.43
C PRO A 141 8.42 7.78 -8.69
N SER A 142 8.98 8.96 -9.00
CA SER A 142 10.22 9.46 -8.39
C SER A 142 10.20 9.57 -6.86
N CYS A 143 9.03 9.67 -6.23
CA CYS A 143 8.92 9.73 -4.77
C CYS A 143 8.94 8.34 -4.10
N LEU A 144 8.81 7.25 -4.86
CA LEU A 144 8.69 5.91 -4.30
C LEU A 144 9.96 5.41 -3.62
N GLY A 145 11.16 5.76 -4.11
CA GLY A 145 12.41 5.44 -3.43
C GLY A 145 12.48 6.06 -2.02
N ALA A 146 12.08 7.33 -1.89
CA ALA A 146 12.01 8.03 -0.61
C ALA A 146 10.95 7.43 0.33
N LEU A 147 9.85 6.91 -0.21
CA LEU A 147 8.82 6.21 0.56
C LEU A 147 9.28 4.81 1.02
N ALA A 148 9.96 4.06 0.15
CA ALA A 148 10.53 2.77 0.51
C ALA A 148 11.54 2.90 1.66
N GLY A 149 12.42 3.90 1.61
CA GLY A 149 13.32 4.22 2.73
C GLY A 149 12.60 4.61 4.02
N ALA A 150 11.44 5.27 3.90
CA ALA A 150 10.59 5.59 5.04
C ALA A 150 10.01 4.33 5.70
N PHE A 151 9.45 3.42 4.90
CA PHE A 151 8.89 2.17 5.40
C PHE A 151 9.94 1.27 6.08
N LEU A 152 11.16 1.23 5.55
CA LEU A 152 12.27 0.51 6.16
C LEU A 152 12.72 1.14 7.48
N SER A 153 12.60 2.46 7.61
CA SER A 153 12.91 3.21 8.83
C SER A 153 11.76 3.23 9.85
N CYS A 154 10.73 2.38 9.64
CA CYS A 154 9.51 2.36 10.45
C CYS A 154 8.74 3.69 10.49
N ILE A 155 9.01 4.61 9.55
CA ILE A 155 8.31 5.90 9.45
C ILE A 155 6.87 5.63 9.04
N GLN A 156 5.96 6.31 9.73
CA GLN A 156 4.53 6.09 9.64
C GLN A 156 3.86 6.93 8.54
N LEU A 157 2.65 6.57 8.12
CA LEU A 157 1.93 7.23 7.01
C LEU A 157 1.56 8.67 7.36
N ASP A 158 1.12 8.90 8.59
CA ASP A 158 0.92 10.22 9.17
C ASP A 158 2.20 11.07 9.11
N GLU A 159 3.35 10.50 9.41
CA GLU A 159 4.65 11.19 9.29
C GLU A 159 5.05 11.44 7.83
N ILE A 160 4.81 10.47 6.93
CA ILE A 160 5.06 10.60 5.49
C ILE A 160 4.24 11.75 4.90
N THR A 161 3.05 11.97 5.44
CA THR A 161 2.07 12.90 4.90
C THR A 161 1.94 14.20 5.69
N GLY A 162 2.74 14.36 6.74
CA GLY A 162 2.64 15.49 7.66
C GLY A 162 1.25 15.64 8.29
N GLY A 163 0.54 14.53 8.50
CA GLY A 163 -0.78 14.49 9.14
C GLY A 163 -1.96 14.99 8.30
N THR A 164 -1.74 15.43 7.05
CA THR A 164 -2.77 16.17 6.28
C THR A 164 -3.26 15.44 5.02
N SER A 165 -2.72 14.25 4.72
CA SER A 165 -3.12 13.50 3.52
C SER A 165 -4.42 12.74 3.75
N GLY A 166 -5.52 13.32 3.29
CA GLY A 166 -6.80 12.64 3.20
C GLY A 166 -6.79 11.48 2.19
N ARG A 167 -7.75 10.55 2.30
CA ARG A 167 -7.92 9.46 1.36
C ARG A 167 -8.06 9.99 -0.07
N GLY A 168 -7.29 9.43 -1.00
CA GLY A 168 -7.26 9.80 -2.41
C GLY A 168 -6.29 10.94 -2.76
N SER A 169 -5.65 11.57 -1.76
CA SER A 169 -4.71 12.66 -2.00
C SER A 169 -3.38 12.18 -2.59
N MET A 170 -2.68 13.13 -3.21
CA MET A 170 -1.33 12.93 -3.72
C MET A 170 -0.33 13.04 -2.58
N ILE A 171 0.58 12.08 -2.49
CA ILE A 171 1.73 12.13 -1.60
C ILE A 171 2.88 12.77 -2.38
N THR A 172 3.38 13.90 -1.89
CA THR A 172 4.53 14.62 -2.44
C THR A 172 5.67 14.54 -1.45
N ARG A 173 6.82 14.03 -1.86
CA ARG A 173 8.09 14.08 -1.12
C ARG A 173 9.19 14.58 -2.03
#